data_AF-A0A4S2LLE9-F1
#
_entry.id   AF-A0A4S2LLE9-F1
#
_cell.length_a   1.000
_cell.length_b   1.000
_cell.length_c   1.000
_cell.angle_alpha   90.00
_cell.angle_beta   90.00
_cell.angle_gamma   90.00
#
_symmetry.space_group_name_H-M   'P 1'
#
loop_
_entity.id
_entity.type
_entity.pdbx_description
1 polymer ?
#
loop_
_entity_poly.entity_id
_entity_poly.type
_entity_poly.pdbx_seq_one_letter_code
_entity_poly.pdbx_strand_id
1 'polypeptide(L)'
;AHSPPIRMAPDPFIKYFKALKKDLSSLVERYDAFFKHEEEFPTLFGKTELFGPRSGRPLSAVLSNLEQALKVHENFQTVNEKYFLKPLEKVCAIVPSISSLFSEREDLVKDLDKLKKKQQKMETMERTGENLAKLSKVVAQVESGNIRLSAIDTLIDRDLKELTSRTELFLGRIIKAHLNWKYQSCLATVESNTKLAHLFSDVSRTGDLDALDAEMTNQLSELRSLTLIRPT
;
A
#
# COMPACT_ATOMS: atom_id res chain seq x y z
N ALA A 1 -42.69 19.14 -3.86
CA ALA A 1 -41.95 18.04 -4.52
C ALA A 1 -40.47 18.18 -4.14
N HIS A 2 -39.98 17.34 -3.24
CA HIS A 2 -38.55 17.29 -2.91
C HIS A 2 -37.85 16.47 -3.97
N SER A 3 -37.07 17.12 -4.83
CA SER A 3 -36.15 16.41 -5.73
C SER A 3 -35.12 15.65 -4.89
N PRO A 4 -34.84 14.37 -5.19
CA PRO A 4 -33.82 13.62 -4.48
C PRO A 4 -32.44 14.24 -4.72
N PRO A 5 -31.50 14.14 -3.76
CA PRO A 5 -30.14 14.62 -4.00
C PRO A 5 -29.57 13.82 -5.16
N ILE A 6 -29.14 14.54 -6.20
CA ILE A 6 -28.42 13.96 -7.33
C ILE A 6 -27.18 13.30 -6.74
N ARG A 7 -27.21 11.97 -6.60
CA ARG A 7 -26.00 11.20 -6.29
C ARG A 7 -25.08 11.36 -7.49
N MET A 8 -24.18 12.33 -7.42
CA MET A 8 -23.07 12.43 -8.37
C MET A 8 -22.37 11.08 -8.38
N ALA A 9 -22.22 10.50 -9.58
CA ALA A 9 -21.40 9.31 -9.76
C ALA A 9 -20.02 9.57 -9.13
N PRO A 10 -19.41 8.58 -8.46
CA PRO A 10 -18.12 8.78 -7.83
C PRO A 10 -17.13 9.27 -8.89
N ASP A 11 -16.49 10.41 -8.61
CA ASP A 11 -15.51 11.06 -9.47
C ASP A 11 -14.54 9.99 -10.03
N PRO A 12 -14.39 9.86 -11.36
CA PRO A 12 -13.48 8.91 -11.97
C PRO A 12 -12.08 8.96 -11.36
N PHE A 13 -11.65 10.15 -10.94
CA PHE A 13 -10.37 10.38 -10.31
C PHE A 13 -10.26 9.71 -8.93
N ILE A 14 -11.29 9.84 -8.09
CA ILE A 14 -11.38 9.15 -6.79
C ILE A 14 -11.36 7.63 -6.99
N LYS A 15 -11.99 7.12 -8.05
CA LYS A 15 -12.01 5.69 -8.37
C LYS A 15 -10.60 5.17 -8.65
N TYR A 16 -9.78 5.90 -9.41
CA TYR A 16 -8.38 5.51 -9.68
C TYR A 16 -7.53 5.45 -8.41
N PHE A 17 -7.60 6.46 -7.54
CA PHE A 17 -6.83 6.46 -6.29
C PHE A 17 -7.28 5.36 -5.31
N LYS A 18 -8.57 5.05 -5.26
CA LYS A 18 -9.09 3.91 -4.49
C LYS A 18 -8.61 2.58 -5.04
N ALA A 19 -8.61 2.40 -6.36
CA ALA A 19 -8.09 1.21 -7.01
C ALA A 19 -6.58 1.04 -6.72
N LEU A 20 -5.79 2.11 -6.90
CA LEU A 20 -4.36 2.11 -6.61
C LEU A 20 -4.07 1.75 -5.15
N LYS A 21 -4.82 2.32 -4.19
CA LYS A 21 -4.67 1.97 -2.77
C LYS A 21 -4.99 0.50 -2.51
N LYS A 22 -6.07 -0.02 -3.10
CA LYS A 22 -6.45 -1.43 -2.97
C LYS A 22 -5.38 -2.37 -3.54
N ASP A 23 -4.91 -2.10 -4.75
CA ASP A 23 -3.91 -2.94 -5.43
C ASP A 23 -2.59 -2.95 -4.67
N LEU A 24 -2.19 -1.79 -4.14
CA LEU A 24 -0.99 -1.68 -3.32
C LEU A 24 -1.14 -2.41 -1.98
N SER A 25 -2.27 -2.28 -1.30
CA SER A 25 -2.54 -3.03 -0.07
C SER A 25 -2.47 -4.54 -0.32
N SER A 26 -3.09 -5.03 -1.40
CA SER A 26 -3.03 -6.45 -1.77
C SER A 26 -1.62 -6.93 -2.12
N LEU A 27 -0.78 -6.07 -2.71
CA LEU A 27 0.63 -6.40 -2.93
C LEU A 27 1.38 -6.56 -1.61
N VAL A 28 1.20 -5.63 -0.67
CA VAL A 28 1.82 -5.69 0.67
C VAL A 28 1.38 -6.95 1.42
N GLU A 29 0.09 -7.27 1.43
CA GLU A 29 -0.45 -8.46 2.08
C GLU A 29 0.14 -9.77 1.52
N ARG A 30 0.35 -9.84 0.19
CA ARG A 30 0.99 -11.00 -0.44
C ARG A 30 2.45 -11.15 -0.01
N TYR A 31 3.17 -10.04 0.13
CA TYR A 31 4.53 -10.06 0.65
C TYR A 31 4.55 -10.50 2.11
N ASP A 32 3.71 -9.93 2.96
CA ASP A 32 3.61 -10.33 4.38
C ASP A 32 3.27 -11.82 4.54
N ALA A 33 2.38 -12.36 3.71
CA ALA A 33 2.06 -13.79 3.71
C ALA A 33 3.26 -14.65 3.28
N PHE A 34 4.00 -14.21 2.25
CA PHE A 34 5.22 -14.89 1.80
C PHE A 34 6.29 -14.91 2.90
N PHE A 35 6.50 -13.79 3.59
CA PHE A 35 7.52 -13.71 4.64
C PHE A 35 7.18 -14.53 5.88
N LYS A 36 5.91 -14.59 6.28
CA LYS A 36 5.49 -15.51 7.36
C LYS A 36 5.85 -16.95 7.05
N HIS A 37 5.65 -17.37 5.80
CA HIS A 37 6.04 -18.71 5.36
C HIS A 37 7.57 -18.90 5.39
N GLU A 38 8.35 -17.87 5.02
CA GLU A 38 9.82 -17.92 5.14
C GLU A 38 10.32 -17.93 6.59
N GLU A 39 9.63 -17.26 7.53
CA GLU A 39 9.93 -17.27 8.97
C GLU A 39 9.60 -18.60 9.64
N GLU A 40 8.52 -19.25 9.24
CA GLU A 40 8.12 -20.55 9.77
C GLU A 40 9.11 -21.66 9.37
N PHE A 41 9.71 -21.55 8.18
CA PHE A 41 10.60 -22.58 7.63
C PHE A 41 11.81 -22.89 8.55
N PRO A 42 12.65 -21.92 8.99
CA PRO A 42 13.71 -22.16 9.98
C PRO A 42 13.25 -22.80 11.28
N THR A 43 12.06 -22.44 11.78
CA THR A 43 11.54 -23.00 13.04
C THR A 43 11.19 -24.49 12.92
N LEU A 44 10.86 -24.96 11.72
CA LEU A 44 10.69 -26.39 11.43
C LEU A 44 12.03 -27.13 11.45
N PHE A 45 13.12 -26.52 10.98
CA PHE A 45 14.47 -27.09 11.06
C PHE A 45 15.00 -27.16 12.50
N GLY A 46 14.77 -26.11 13.31
CA GLY A 46 15.18 -26.12 14.72
C GLY A 46 14.50 -27.24 15.53
N LYS A 47 13.25 -27.60 15.19
CA LYS A 47 12.56 -28.74 15.83
C LYS A 47 13.15 -30.10 15.46
N THR A 48 13.86 -30.20 14.34
CA THR A 48 14.56 -31.43 13.93
C THR A 48 15.93 -31.63 14.59
N GLU A 49 16.49 -30.62 15.29
CA GLU A 49 17.73 -30.78 16.10
C GLU A 49 17.59 -31.75 17.28
N LEU A 50 16.35 -32.04 17.70
CA LEU A 50 16.07 -33.02 18.74
C LEU A 50 16.38 -34.47 18.31
N PHE A 51 16.61 -34.72 17.02
CA PHE A 51 16.95 -36.03 16.48
C PHE A 51 18.44 -36.13 16.12
N GLY A 52 19.29 -36.17 17.14
CA GLY A 52 20.60 -36.83 17.08
C GLY A 52 21.84 -35.94 16.90
N PRO A 53 22.82 -35.97 17.83
CA PRO A 53 24.05 -35.17 17.78
C PRO A 53 25.11 -35.68 16.79
N ARG A 54 24.78 -36.66 15.93
CA ARG A 54 25.76 -37.39 15.11
C ARG A 54 25.55 -37.32 13.59
N SER A 55 24.49 -36.69 13.11
CA SER A 55 24.43 -36.36 11.68
C SER A 55 25.26 -35.09 11.48
N GLY A 56 26.36 -35.18 10.73
CA GLY A 56 27.25 -34.06 10.40
C GLY A 56 26.60 -32.99 9.51
N ARG A 57 25.32 -32.68 9.72
CA ARG A 57 24.58 -31.67 8.99
C ARG A 57 24.96 -30.30 9.55
N PRO A 58 25.39 -29.34 8.72
CA PRO A 58 25.73 -28.00 9.16
C PRO A 58 24.45 -27.18 9.36
N LEU A 59 23.55 -27.65 10.24
CA LEU A 59 22.23 -27.07 10.45
C LEU A 59 22.31 -25.64 11.00
N SER A 60 23.31 -25.34 11.83
CA SER A 60 23.63 -23.98 12.27
C SER A 60 24.05 -23.05 11.11
N ALA A 61 24.73 -23.58 10.08
CA ALA A 61 25.06 -22.81 8.88
C ALA A 61 23.83 -22.64 7.97
N VAL A 62 22.93 -23.64 7.92
CA VAL A 62 21.62 -23.52 7.26
C VAL A 62 20.79 -22.42 7.92
N LEU A 63 20.69 -22.43 9.25
CA LEU A 63 19.96 -21.42 10.01
C LEU A 63 20.57 -20.01 9.85
N SER A 64 21.89 -19.88 9.90
CA SER A 64 22.58 -18.59 9.69
C SER A 64 22.39 -18.03 8.27
N ASN A 65 22.34 -18.90 7.24
CA ASN A 65 22.03 -18.47 5.87
C ASN A 65 20.56 -18.05 5.73
N LEU A 66 19.65 -18.73 6.43
CA LEU A 66 18.23 -18.35 6.47
C LEU A 66 17.99 -17.03 7.22
N GLU A 67 18.74 -16.74 8.28
CA GLU A 67 18.71 -15.44 8.98
C GLU A 67 19.07 -14.26 8.04
N GLN A 68 19.98 -14.48 7.08
CA GLN A 68 20.33 -13.45 6.08
C GLN A 68 19.15 -13.15 5.14
N ALA A 69 18.35 -14.16 4.80
CA ALA A 69 17.09 -13.98 4.05
C ALA A 69 16.02 -13.30 4.91
N LEU A 70 15.92 -13.61 6.21
CA LEU A 70 14.99 -12.93 7.13
C LEU A 70 15.30 -11.43 7.31
N LYS A 71 16.57 -11.01 7.26
CA LYS A 71 16.92 -9.58 7.24
C LYS A 71 16.37 -8.83 6.02
N VAL A 72 16.13 -9.52 4.91
CA VAL A 72 15.47 -8.94 3.73
C VAL A 72 13.99 -8.65 4.01
N HIS A 73 13.34 -9.44 4.87
CA HIS A 73 11.98 -9.19 5.33
C HIS A 73 11.88 -7.92 6.19
N GLU A 74 12.72 -7.77 7.21
CA GLU A 74 12.76 -6.57 8.06
C GLU A 74 13.04 -5.30 7.22
N ASN A 75 13.91 -5.43 6.23
CA ASN A 75 14.16 -4.39 5.25
C ASN A 75 12.90 -4.06 4.42
N PHE A 76 12.11 -5.05 3.99
CA PHE A 76 10.85 -4.79 3.29
C PHE A 76 9.86 -4.01 4.15
N GLN A 77 9.66 -4.39 5.41
CA GLN A 77 8.74 -3.67 6.30
C GLN A 77 9.12 -2.19 6.41
N THR A 78 10.42 -1.91 6.55
CA THR A 78 10.94 -0.54 6.58
C THR A 78 10.69 0.22 5.26
N VAL A 79 10.85 -0.45 4.11
CA VAL A 79 10.58 0.14 2.80
C VAL A 79 9.06 0.36 2.63
N ASN A 80 8.22 -0.59 3.04
CA ASN A 80 6.76 -0.51 3.06
C ASN A 80 6.28 0.76 3.78
N GLU A 81 6.74 0.96 5.02
CA GLU A 81 6.37 2.12 5.83
C GLU A 81 6.78 3.44 5.20
N LYS A 82 7.96 3.50 4.56
CA LYS A 82 8.54 4.75 4.04
C LYS A 82 8.04 5.13 2.66
N TYR A 83 7.70 4.15 1.81
CA TYR A 83 7.54 4.40 0.37
C TYR A 83 6.21 3.94 -0.23
N PHE A 84 5.46 3.07 0.45
CA PHE A 84 4.25 2.47 -0.13
C PHE A 84 2.97 3.11 0.42
N LEU A 85 2.32 2.50 1.42
CA LEU A 85 0.96 2.89 1.82
C LEU A 85 0.88 4.28 2.44
N LYS A 86 1.75 4.61 3.42
CA LYS A 86 1.71 5.92 4.11
C LYS A 86 1.90 7.10 3.15
N PRO A 87 2.86 7.06 2.19
CA PRO A 87 2.94 8.09 1.16
C PRO A 87 1.71 8.18 0.24
N LEU A 88 1.14 7.05 -0.18
CA LEU A 88 -0.05 7.04 -1.03
C LEU A 88 -1.25 7.70 -0.31
N GLU A 89 -1.41 7.46 0.99
CA GLU A 89 -2.47 8.10 1.79
C GLU A 89 -2.37 9.62 1.81
N LYS A 90 -1.15 10.17 1.86
CA LYS A 90 -0.92 11.62 1.77
C LYS A 90 -1.30 12.21 0.42
N VAL A 91 -1.18 11.43 -0.67
CA VAL A 91 -1.65 11.85 -2.01
C VAL A 91 -3.18 11.77 -2.07
N CYS A 92 -3.75 10.65 -1.61
CA CYS A 92 -5.20 10.43 -1.58
C CYS A 92 -5.95 11.47 -0.74
N ALA A 93 -5.32 12.03 0.30
CA ALA A 93 -5.94 13.02 1.19
C ALA A 93 -6.32 14.34 0.48
N ILE A 94 -5.70 14.66 -0.66
CA ILE A 94 -5.96 15.91 -1.41
C ILE A 94 -7.21 15.78 -2.28
N VAL A 95 -7.49 14.56 -2.77
CA VAL A 95 -8.55 14.32 -3.77
C VAL A 95 -9.95 14.75 -3.29
N PRO A 96 -10.38 14.48 -2.04
CA PRO A 96 -11.69 14.95 -1.56
C PRO A 96 -11.83 16.48 -1.55
N SER A 97 -10.75 17.21 -1.22
CA SER A 97 -10.74 18.68 -1.23
C SER A 97 -11.01 19.23 -2.63
N ILE A 98 -10.30 18.69 -3.63
CA ILE A 98 -10.46 19.08 -5.04
C ILE A 98 -11.89 18.79 -5.52
N SER A 99 -12.41 17.59 -5.22
CA SER A 99 -13.77 17.20 -5.62
C SER A 99 -14.83 18.14 -5.04
N SER A 100 -14.69 18.51 -3.76
CA SER A 100 -15.58 19.48 -3.11
C SER A 100 -15.51 20.87 -3.77
N LEU A 101 -14.32 21.34 -4.14
CA LEU A 101 -14.14 22.62 -4.81
C LEU A 101 -14.78 22.64 -6.20
N PHE A 102 -14.71 21.53 -6.95
CA PHE A 102 -15.38 21.43 -8.25
C PHE A 102 -16.91 21.47 -8.11
N SER A 103 -17.48 20.79 -7.11
CA SER A 103 -18.91 20.88 -6.82
C SER A 103 -19.33 22.30 -6.43
N GLU A 104 -18.58 22.96 -5.53
CA GLU A 104 -18.85 24.34 -5.13
C GLU A 104 -18.77 25.29 -6.33
N ARG A 105 -17.76 25.12 -7.18
CA ARG A 105 -17.60 25.88 -8.42
C ARG A 105 -18.80 25.72 -9.35
N GLU A 106 -19.27 24.50 -9.55
CA GLU A 106 -20.41 24.22 -10.44
C GLU A 106 -21.69 24.89 -9.94
N ASP A 107 -21.96 24.79 -8.64
CA ASP A 107 -23.13 25.42 -8.01
C ASP A 107 -23.03 26.95 -8.10
N LEU A 108 -21.85 27.52 -7.85
CA LEU A 108 -21.62 28.96 -7.92
C LEU A 108 -21.79 29.50 -9.35
N VAL A 109 -21.33 28.77 -10.37
CA VAL A 109 -21.53 29.13 -11.78
C VAL A 109 -23.02 29.16 -12.14
N LYS A 110 -23.80 28.16 -11.68
CA LYS A 110 -25.25 28.12 -11.90
C LYS A 110 -25.95 29.30 -11.23
N ASP A 111 -25.54 29.66 -10.02
CA ASP A 111 -26.14 30.77 -9.29
C ASP A 111 -25.76 32.14 -9.88
N LEU A 112 -24.50 32.30 -10.33
CA LEU A 112 -24.08 33.48 -11.07
C LEU A 112 -24.85 33.66 -12.38
N ASP A 113 -25.12 32.60 -13.13
CA ASP A 113 -25.93 32.67 -14.35
C ASP A 113 -27.37 33.15 -14.06
N LYS A 114 -27.99 32.64 -12.99
CA LYS A 114 -29.31 33.12 -12.52
C LYS A 114 -29.27 34.59 -12.13
N LEU A 115 -28.24 35.02 -11.39
CA LEU A 115 -28.08 36.41 -10.95
C LEU A 115 -27.85 37.36 -12.13
N LYS A 116 -27.01 36.98 -13.11
CA LYS A 116 -26.79 37.75 -14.34
C LYS A 116 -28.06 37.91 -15.17
N LYS A 117 -28.84 36.83 -15.34
CA LYS A 117 -30.16 36.91 -15.99
C LYS A 117 -31.12 37.84 -15.24
N LYS A 118 -31.10 37.82 -13.90
CA LYS A 118 -31.91 38.71 -13.06
C LYS A 118 -31.46 40.17 -13.17
N GLN A 119 -30.15 40.42 -13.23
CA GLN A 119 -29.57 41.73 -13.46
C GLN A 119 -30.04 42.32 -14.80
N GLN A 120 -29.88 41.58 -15.91
CA GLN A 120 -30.31 42.00 -17.24
C GLN A 120 -31.81 42.34 -17.28
N LYS A 121 -32.66 41.52 -16.64
CA LYS A 121 -34.10 41.82 -16.53
C LYS A 121 -34.35 43.15 -15.81
N MET A 122 -33.67 43.40 -14.70
CA MET A 122 -33.85 44.66 -13.95
C MET A 122 -33.28 45.88 -14.66
N GLU A 123 -32.23 45.72 -15.48
CA GLU A 123 -31.70 46.80 -16.32
C GLU A 123 -32.72 47.27 -17.37
N THR A 124 -33.61 46.39 -17.81
CA THR A 124 -34.71 46.72 -18.75
C THR A 124 -35.98 47.28 -18.08
N MET A 125 -36.05 47.30 -16.75
CA MET A 125 -37.21 47.81 -16.00
C MET A 125 -37.18 49.33 -15.86
N GLU A 126 -38.36 49.91 -15.59
CA GLU A 126 -38.50 51.34 -15.32
C GLU A 126 -37.65 51.77 -14.11
N ARG A 127 -36.96 52.91 -14.23
CA ARG A 127 -35.98 53.38 -13.25
C ARG A 127 -36.65 54.08 -12.07
N THR A 128 -37.38 53.31 -11.27
CA THR A 128 -37.90 53.74 -9.97
C THR A 128 -36.82 53.58 -8.89
N GLY A 129 -36.90 54.36 -7.80
CA GLY A 129 -35.95 54.26 -6.69
C GLY A 129 -35.85 52.85 -6.09
N GLU A 130 -36.97 52.12 -6.03
CA GLU A 130 -37.01 50.73 -5.58
C GLU A 130 -36.28 49.77 -6.54
N ASN A 131 -36.48 49.93 -7.85
CA ASN A 131 -35.83 49.09 -8.87
C ASN A 131 -34.31 49.34 -8.91
N LEU A 132 -33.86 50.58 -8.73
CA LEU A 132 -32.44 50.92 -8.64
C LEU A 132 -31.78 50.28 -7.40
N ALA A 133 -32.45 50.29 -6.25
CA ALA A 133 -31.95 49.63 -5.04
C ALA A 133 -31.85 48.11 -5.22
N LYS A 134 -32.86 47.47 -5.84
CA LYS A 134 -32.83 46.03 -6.15
C LYS A 134 -31.72 45.68 -7.15
N LEU A 135 -31.53 46.51 -8.18
CA LEU A 135 -30.46 46.34 -9.17
C LEU A 135 -29.09 46.42 -8.51
N SER A 136 -28.83 47.45 -7.69
CA SER A 136 -27.57 47.61 -6.96
C SER A 136 -27.25 46.39 -6.08
N LYS A 137 -28.25 45.84 -5.38
CA LYS A 137 -28.09 44.62 -4.58
C LYS A 137 -27.68 43.41 -5.42
N VAL A 138 -28.29 43.22 -6.60
CA VAL A 138 -27.95 42.09 -7.47
C VAL A 138 -26.59 42.27 -8.11
N VAL A 139 -26.20 43.48 -8.49
CA VAL A 139 -24.84 43.78 -8.99
C VAL A 139 -23.80 43.41 -7.93
N ALA A 140 -24.00 43.82 -6.67
CA ALA A 140 -23.10 43.47 -5.57
C ALA A 140 -23.02 41.94 -5.35
N GLN A 141 -24.12 41.21 -5.50
CA GLN A 141 -24.14 39.74 -5.41
C GLN A 141 -23.38 39.08 -6.56
N VAL A 142 -23.52 39.59 -7.80
CA VAL A 142 -22.77 39.10 -8.97
C VAL A 142 -21.27 39.32 -8.77
N GLU A 143 -20.88 40.50 -8.29
CA GLU A 143 -19.48 40.83 -8.06
C GLU A 143 -18.86 39.97 -6.95
N SER A 144 -19.55 39.82 -5.81
CA SER A 144 -19.13 38.92 -4.74
C SER A 144 -19.00 37.47 -5.21
N GLY A 145 -19.95 36.99 -6.02
CA GLY A 145 -19.88 35.65 -6.60
C GLY A 145 -18.72 35.47 -7.57
N ASN A 146 -18.41 36.46 -8.41
CA ASN A 146 -17.25 36.42 -9.31
C ASN A 146 -15.92 36.39 -8.53
N ILE A 147 -15.81 37.16 -7.45
CA ILE A 147 -14.64 37.13 -6.56
C ILE A 147 -14.48 35.74 -5.94
N ARG A 148 -15.57 35.15 -5.44
CA ARG A 148 -15.55 33.79 -4.88
C ARG A 148 -15.17 32.75 -5.93
N LEU A 149 -15.69 32.87 -7.15
CA LEU A 149 -15.38 31.96 -8.26
C LEU A 149 -13.89 32.01 -8.61
N SER A 150 -13.31 33.21 -8.71
CA SER A 150 -11.87 33.38 -8.96
C SER A 150 -11.01 32.79 -7.83
N ALA A 151 -11.44 32.93 -6.58
CA ALA A 151 -10.76 32.31 -5.44
C ALA A 151 -10.81 30.77 -5.51
N ILE A 152 -11.98 30.19 -5.83
CA ILE A 152 -12.13 28.74 -6.01
C ILE A 152 -11.25 28.24 -7.17
N ASP A 153 -11.26 28.94 -8.31
CA ASP A 153 -10.43 28.58 -9.47
C ASP A 153 -8.94 28.57 -9.12
N THR A 154 -8.49 29.54 -8.33
CA THR A 154 -7.10 29.60 -7.84
C THR A 154 -6.76 28.44 -6.91
N LEU A 155 -7.69 28.06 -6.02
CA LEU A 155 -7.52 26.93 -5.12
C LEU A 155 -7.48 25.59 -5.88
N ILE A 156 -8.34 25.42 -6.88
CA ILE A 156 -8.37 24.23 -7.74
C ILE A 156 -7.04 24.11 -8.50
N ASP A 157 -6.55 25.17 -9.14
CA ASP A 157 -5.28 25.15 -9.88
C ASP A 157 -4.10 24.78 -8.96
N ARG A 158 -4.03 25.39 -7.77
CA ARG A 158 -3.01 25.07 -6.76
C ARG A 158 -3.07 23.60 -6.35
N ASP A 159 -4.25 23.11 -5.99
CA ASP A 159 -4.41 21.76 -5.46
C ASP A 159 -4.16 20.69 -6.55
N LEU A 160 -4.54 20.95 -7.81
CA LEU A 160 -4.24 20.07 -8.94
C LEU A 160 -2.73 19.99 -9.24
N LYS A 161 -2.01 21.13 -9.17
CA LYS A 161 -0.55 21.15 -9.32
C LYS A 161 0.14 20.36 -8.20
N GLU A 162 -0.30 20.57 -6.96
CA GLU A 162 0.23 19.84 -5.81
C GLU A 162 -0.03 18.33 -5.92
N LEU A 163 -1.25 17.95 -6.30
CA LEU A 163 -1.63 16.56 -6.52
C LEU A 163 -0.77 15.90 -7.61
N THR A 164 -0.56 16.58 -8.73
CA THR A 164 0.28 16.09 -9.83
C THR A 164 1.71 15.88 -9.36
N SER A 165 2.33 16.90 -8.76
CA SER A 165 3.70 16.83 -8.27
C SER A 165 3.91 15.72 -7.24
N ARG A 166 2.99 15.60 -6.26
CA ARG A 166 3.06 14.53 -5.25
C ARG A 166 2.88 13.14 -5.85
N THR A 167 2.00 12.99 -6.84
CA THR A 167 1.77 11.72 -7.52
C THR A 167 3.00 11.30 -8.30
N GLU A 168 3.62 12.20 -9.05
CA GLU A 168 4.87 11.92 -9.79
C GLU A 168 6.02 11.52 -8.85
N LEU A 169 6.22 12.29 -7.78
CA LEU A 169 7.23 11.98 -6.76
C LEU A 169 6.96 10.62 -6.10
N PHE A 170 5.69 10.31 -5.81
CA PHE A 170 5.29 9.03 -5.25
C PHE A 170 5.61 7.89 -6.21
N LEU A 171 5.18 7.98 -7.48
CA LEU A 171 5.40 6.95 -8.50
C LEU A 171 6.89 6.69 -8.74
N GLY A 172 7.71 7.75 -8.82
CA GLY A 172 9.16 7.61 -8.97
C GLY A 172 9.80 6.90 -7.77
N ARG A 173 9.37 7.25 -6.54
CA ARG A 173 9.90 6.67 -5.31
C ARG A 173 9.47 5.23 -5.12
N ILE A 174 8.20 4.89 -5.34
CA ILE A 174 7.68 3.54 -5.13
C ILE A 174 8.29 2.55 -6.13
N ILE A 175 8.43 2.92 -7.40
CA ILE A 175 9.06 2.05 -8.42
C ILE A 175 10.51 1.81 -8.05
N LYS A 176 11.28 2.86 -7.74
CA LYS A 176 12.68 2.73 -7.36
C LYS A 176 12.86 1.90 -6.09
N ALA A 177 12.04 2.15 -5.07
CA ALA A 177 12.08 1.42 -3.81
C ALA A 177 11.75 -0.07 -4.01
N HIS A 178 10.69 -0.36 -4.77
CA HIS A 178 10.27 -1.73 -5.06
C HIS A 178 11.31 -2.50 -5.88
N LEU A 179 11.82 -1.91 -6.96
CA LEU A 179 12.84 -2.54 -7.80
C LEU A 179 14.15 -2.78 -7.03
N ASN A 180 14.61 -1.78 -6.26
CA ASN A 180 15.82 -1.91 -5.47
C ASN A 180 15.67 -3.00 -4.41
N TRP A 181 14.55 -3.01 -3.69
CA TRP A 181 14.28 -4.06 -2.71
C TRP A 181 14.23 -5.45 -3.37
N LYS A 182 13.50 -5.60 -4.49
CA LYS A 182 13.39 -6.87 -5.22
C LYS A 182 14.76 -7.38 -5.71
N TYR A 183 15.61 -6.48 -6.18
CA TYR A 183 16.98 -6.81 -6.58
C TYR A 183 17.82 -7.32 -5.39
N GLN A 184 17.82 -6.58 -4.27
CA GLN A 184 18.56 -6.97 -3.07
C GLN A 184 18.04 -8.28 -2.48
N SER A 185 16.72 -8.47 -2.48
CA SER A 185 16.07 -9.70 -2.05
C SER A 185 16.51 -10.89 -2.91
N CYS A 186 16.44 -10.75 -4.25
CA CYS A 186 16.85 -11.80 -5.17
C CYS A 186 18.33 -12.18 -4.98
N LEU A 187 19.22 -11.19 -4.83
CA LEU A 187 20.63 -11.44 -4.57
C LEU A 187 20.85 -12.24 -3.28
N ALA A 188 20.23 -11.82 -2.18
CA ALA A 188 20.35 -12.50 -0.89
C ALA A 188 19.78 -13.93 -0.93
N THR A 189 18.64 -14.13 -1.61
CA THR A 189 18.04 -15.46 -1.80
C THR A 189 18.93 -16.36 -2.65
N VAL A 190 19.47 -15.87 -3.77
CA VAL A 190 20.40 -16.64 -4.61
C VAL A 190 21.66 -16.99 -3.84
N GLU A 191 22.27 -16.04 -3.14
CA GLU A 191 23.46 -16.29 -2.31
C GLU A 191 23.18 -17.36 -1.25
N SER A 192 22.05 -17.25 -0.53
CA SER A 192 21.65 -18.23 0.49
C SER A 192 21.40 -19.60 -0.12
N ASN A 193 20.67 -19.67 -1.24
CA ASN A 193 20.41 -20.93 -1.94
C ASN A 193 21.67 -21.57 -2.50
N THR A 194 22.62 -20.80 -3.01
CA THR A 194 23.93 -21.30 -3.46
C THR A 194 24.72 -21.86 -2.29
N LYS A 195 24.76 -21.17 -1.14
CA LYS A 195 25.41 -21.67 0.08
C LYS A 195 24.75 -22.96 0.56
N LEU A 196 23.41 -23.04 0.56
CA LEU A 196 22.66 -24.25 0.90
C LEU A 196 22.98 -25.39 -0.06
N ALA A 197 22.94 -25.13 -1.38
CA ALA A 197 23.26 -26.13 -2.39
C ALA A 197 24.68 -26.69 -2.18
N HIS A 198 25.66 -25.84 -1.91
CA HIS A 198 27.02 -26.28 -1.57
C HIS A 198 27.05 -27.19 -0.34
N LEU A 199 26.33 -26.84 0.73
CA LEU A 199 26.24 -27.65 1.95
C LEU A 199 25.64 -29.04 1.70
N PHE A 200 24.68 -29.17 0.78
CA PHE A 200 24.04 -30.45 0.44
C PHE A 200 24.75 -31.23 -0.68
N SER A 201 25.54 -30.56 -1.51
CA SER A 201 26.27 -31.19 -2.63
C SER A 201 27.62 -31.80 -2.22
N ASP A 202 28.10 -31.53 -1.00
CA ASP A 202 29.36 -32.06 -0.51
C ASP A 202 29.19 -33.53 -0.07
N VAL A 203 29.43 -34.44 -1.02
CA VAL A 203 29.29 -35.90 -0.87
C VAL A 203 30.10 -36.45 0.31
N SER A 204 31.15 -35.74 0.72
CA SER A 204 31.98 -36.09 1.88
C SER A 204 31.27 -35.91 3.24
N ARG A 205 30.16 -35.15 3.27
CA ARG A 205 29.38 -34.81 4.48
C ARG A 205 28.00 -35.45 4.53
N THR A 206 27.43 -35.80 3.39
CA THR A 206 26.24 -36.65 3.31
C THR A 206 26.67 -38.09 3.56
N GLY A 207 26.80 -38.46 4.84
CA GLY A 207 27.09 -39.85 5.22
C GLY A 207 26.14 -40.85 4.54
N ASP A 208 26.59 -42.09 4.44
CA ASP A 208 25.88 -43.21 3.81
C ASP A 208 24.40 -43.25 4.26
N LEU A 209 23.48 -43.18 3.30
CA LEU A 209 22.04 -43.20 3.54
C LEU A 209 21.62 -44.47 4.27
N ASP A 210 22.28 -45.59 3.99
CA ASP A 210 22.02 -46.87 4.63
C ASP A 210 22.42 -46.85 6.10
N ALA A 211 23.50 -46.13 6.45
CA ALA A 211 23.93 -45.94 7.83
C ALA A 211 22.96 -45.02 8.61
N LEU A 212 22.38 -44.01 7.96
CA LEU A 212 21.37 -43.14 8.56
C LEU A 212 20.05 -43.90 8.80
N ASP A 213 19.62 -44.73 7.86
CA ASP A 213 18.39 -45.53 7.98
C ASP A 213 18.52 -46.61 9.08
N ALA A 214 19.69 -47.24 9.19
CA ALA A 214 20.01 -48.15 10.28
C ALA A 214 19.97 -47.45 11.64
N GLU A 215 20.52 -46.24 11.75
CA GLU A 215 20.51 -45.45 12.97
C GLU A 215 19.09 -45.01 13.36
N MET A 216 18.29 -44.51 12.41
CA MET A 216 16.89 -44.14 12.65
C MET A 216 16.07 -45.34 13.13
N THR A 217 16.29 -46.50 12.54
CA THR A 217 15.63 -47.75 12.93
C THR A 217 16.01 -48.16 14.36
N ASN A 218 17.29 -48.01 14.72
CA ASN A 218 17.77 -48.25 16.08
C ASN A 218 17.14 -47.29 17.09
N GLN A 219 17.14 -45.99 16.84
CA GLN A 219 16.54 -44.99 17.75
C GLN A 219 15.02 -45.19 17.91
N LEU A 220 14.32 -45.54 16.83
CA LEU A 220 12.91 -45.91 16.89
C LEU A 220 12.67 -47.18 17.71
N SER A 221 13.61 -48.14 17.66
CA SER A 221 13.55 -49.36 18.47
C SER A 221 13.79 -49.07 19.97
N GLU A 222 14.71 -48.16 20.30
CA GLU A 222 14.96 -47.70 21.68
C GLU A 222 13.76 -46.92 22.26
N LEU A 223 13.13 -46.05 21.46
CA LEU A 223 11.90 -45.36 21.88
C LEU A 223 10.75 -46.34 22.14
N ARG A 224 10.64 -47.40 21.33
CA ARG A 224 9.65 -48.47 21.53
C ARG A 224 9.95 -49.32 22.77
N SER A 225 11.23 -49.54 23.11
CA SER A 225 11.60 -50.27 24.32
C SER A 225 11.34 -49.46 25.60
N LEU A 226 11.50 -48.12 25.54
CA LEU A 226 11.15 -47.21 26.64
C LEU A 226 9.64 -47.11 26.90
N THR A 227 8.80 -47.28 25.88
CA THR A 227 7.32 -47.26 26.03
C THR A 227 6.74 -48.57 26.59
N LEU A 228 7.54 -49.63 26.68
CA LEU A 228 7.14 -50.94 27.24
C LEU A 228 7.39 -51.08 28.76
N ILE A 229 8.05 -50.11 29.40
CA ILE A 229 8.22 -50.09 30.86
C ILE A 229 7.04 -49.33 31.49
N ARG A 230 5.87 -49.98 31.58
CA ARG A 230 4.87 -49.58 32.58
C ARG A 230 5.38 -50.05 33.95
N PRO A 231 5.50 -49.17 34.97
CA PRO A 231 5.77 -49.64 36.32
C PRO A 231 4.58 -50.47 36.78
N THR A 232 4.87 -51.68 37.25
CA THR A 232 3.96 -52.47 38.08
C THR A 232 4.10 -52.03 39.53
#